data_AF-A0A7C6EXV2-F1
#
_entry.id   AF-A0A7C6EXV2-F1
#
_cell.length_a   1.000
_cell.length_b   1.000
_cell.length_c   1.000
_cell.angle_alpha   90.00
_cell.angle_beta   90.00
_cell.angle_gamma   90.00
#
_symmetry.space_group_name_H-M   'P 1'
#
loop_
_entity.id
_entity.type
_entity.pdbx_description
1 polymer ?
#
loop_
_entity_poly.entity_id
_entity_poly.type
_entity_poly.pdbx_seq_one_letter_code
_entity_poly.pdbx_strand_id
1 'polypeptide(L)' 'MKFKTKKEDRVMTVTVTEVTDDQVTVDANHPLAGVSIDIDLVIISVREAIEEELRSGEVQDMDEIYSKEIH' A
#
# COMPACT_ATOMS: atom_id res chain seq x y z
N MET A 1 -9.99 -5.36 19.00
CA MET A 1 -8.62 -5.92 19.14
C MET A 1 -8.09 -6.25 17.74
N LYS A 2 -6.82 -5.93 17.40
CA LYS A 2 -6.23 -6.18 16.06
C LYS A 2 -5.32 -7.40 16.08
N PHE A 3 -5.47 -8.29 15.10
CA PHE A 3 -4.69 -9.51 14.95
C PHE A 3 -4.02 -9.57 13.58
N LYS A 4 -2.82 -10.16 13.51
CA LYS A 4 -2.14 -10.45 12.26
C LYS A 4 -2.28 -11.94 11.96
N THR A 5 -2.81 -12.27 10.79
CA THR A 5 -3.01 -13.65 10.31
C THR A 5 -2.13 -13.86 9.08
N LYS A 6 -1.54 -15.04 8.93
CA LYS A 6 -0.76 -15.42 7.75
C LYS A 6 -1.59 -16.38 6.91
N LYS A 7 -1.95 -15.98 5.68
CA LYS A 7 -2.58 -16.85 4.68
C LYS A 7 -1.74 -16.81 3.41
N GLU A 8 -1.33 -17.98 2.90
CA GLU A 8 -0.71 -18.15 1.57
C GLU A 8 0.37 -17.09 1.26
N ASP A 9 1.22 -16.85 2.26
CA ASP A 9 2.36 -15.91 2.25
C ASP A 9 2.06 -14.40 2.33
N ARG A 10 0.80 -14.02 2.61
CA ARG A 10 0.43 -12.64 2.96
C ARG A 10 0.06 -12.52 4.44
N VAL A 11 0.62 -11.51 5.11
CA VAL A 11 0.22 -11.12 6.46
C VAL A 11 -0.95 -10.16 6.34
N MET A 12 -2.14 -10.59 6.75
CA MET A 12 -3.35 -9.77 6.78
C MET A 12 -3.62 -9.30 8.20
N THR A 13 -3.97 -8.02 8.35
CA THR A 13 -4.45 -7.48 9.63
C THR A 13 -5.96 -7.60 9.66
N VAL A 14 -6.50 -8.23 10.70
CA VAL A 14 -7.94 -8.37 10.92
C VAL A 14 -8.33 -7.75 12.26
N THR A 15 -9.54 -7.22 12.34
CA THR A 15 -10.12 -6.65 13.56
C THR A 15 -11.27 -7.52 14.03
N VAL A 16 -11.28 -7.93 15.29
CA VAL A 16 -12.43 -8.65 15.87
C VAL A 16 -13.58 -7.66 16.07
N THR A 17 -14.72 -7.97 15.47
CA THR A 17 -15.94 -7.15 15.57
C THR A 17 -16.93 -7.71 16.59
N GLU A 18 -16.96 -9.03 16.77
CA GLU A 18 -17.87 -9.69 17.71
C GLU A 18 -17.28 -11.02 18.21
N VAL A 19 -17.60 -11.36 19.46
CA VAL A 19 -17.24 -12.65 20.09
C VAL A 19 -18.50 -13.23 20.73
N THR A 20 -18.86 -14.45 20.35
CA THR A 20 -19.90 -15.27 20.98
C THR A 20 -19.25 -16.47 21.67
N ASP A 21 -20.03 -17.29 22.37
CA ASP A 21 -19.51 -18.46 23.09
C ASP A 21 -18.84 -19.49 22.16
N ASP A 22 -19.31 -19.58 20.91
CA ASP A 22 -18.84 -20.59 19.94
C ASP A 22 -18.05 -20.00 18.77
N GLN A 23 -18.15 -18.70 18.50
CA GLN A 23 -17.62 -18.08 17.29
C GLN A 23 -17.05 -16.67 17.49
N VAL A 24 -16.14 -16.29 16.60
CA VAL A 24 -15.54 -14.96 16.54
C VAL A 24 -15.73 -14.39 15.13
N THR A 25 -16.35 -13.22 15.05
CA THR A 25 -16.49 -12.47 13.80
C THR A 25 -15.29 -11.54 13.61
N VAL A 26 -14.69 -11.61 12.43
CA VAL A 26 -13.51 -10.82 12.08
C VAL A 26 -13.76 -9.98 10.83
N ASP A 27 -13.31 -8.73 10.87
CA ASP A 27 -13.28 -7.83 9.74
C ASP A 27 -11.85 -7.77 9.15
N ALA A 28 -11.74 -8.13 7.88
CA ALA A 28 -10.49 -8.13 7.11
C ALA A 28 -10.44 -7.02 6.05
N ASN A 29 -11.41 -6.10 6.07
CA ASN A 29 -11.44 -4.97 5.15
C ASN A 29 -10.27 -4.01 5.42
N HIS A 30 -9.82 -3.35 4.36
CA HIS A 30 -8.91 -2.21 4.52
C HIS A 30 -9.62 -1.12 5.36
N PRO A 31 -8.92 -0.35 6.21
CA PRO A 31 -9.55 0.70 7.04
C PRO A 31 -10.35 1.75 6.26
N LEU A 32 -10.10 1.87 4.95
CA LEU A 32 -10.78 2.79 4.04
C LEU A 32 -11.75 2.08 3.07
N ALA A 33 -12.08 0.80 3.30
CA ALA A 33 -13.04 0.10 2.48
C ALA A 33 -14.45 0.64 2.73
N GLY A 34 -15.19 0.93 1.65
CA GLY A 34 -16.58 1.38 1.72
C GLY A 34 -16.77 2.84 2.14
N VAL A 35 -15.69 3.61 2.31
CA VAL A 35 -15.77 5.06 2.54
C VAL A 35 -15.42 5.82 1.26
N SER A 36 -16.11 6.93 1.02
CA SER A 36 -15.67 7.92 0.04
C SER A 36 -14.40 8.59 0.56
N ILE A 37 -13.36 8.64 -0.26
CA ILE A 37 -12.11 9.30 0.09
C ILE A 37 -12.07 10.63 -0.67
N ASP A 38 -12.30 11.72 0.05
CA ASP A 38 -12.07 13.06 -0.48
C ASP A 38 -10.59 13.43 -0.28
N ILE A 39 -9.89 13.71 -1.38
CA ILE A 39 -8.47 14.05 -1.37
C ILE A 39 -8.26 15.35 -2.14
N ASP A 40 -7.68 16.34 -1.47
CA ASP A 40 -7.16 17.53 -2.12
C ASP A 40 -5.73 17.27 -2.57
N LEU A 41 -5.51 17.24 -3.89
CA LEU A 41 -4.21 16.98 -4.49
C LEU A 41 -3.72 18.18 -5.29
N VAL A 42 -2.41 18.42 -5.22
CA VAL A 42 -1.70 19.41 -6.05
C VAL A 42 -0.56 18.71 -6.76
N ILE A 43 -0.47 18.89 -8.08
CA ILE A 43 0.62 18.35 -8.88
C ILE A 43 1.83 19.29 -8.74
N ILE A 44 2.92 18.79 -8.18
CA ILE A 44 4.16 19.58 -7.96
C ILE A 44 5.09 19.50 -9.17
N SER A 45 5.17 18.35 -9.82
CA SER A 45 6.04 18.14 -10.99
C SER A 45 5.56 16.95 -11.82
N VAL A 46 5.92 16.95 -13.11
CA VAL A 46 5.71 15.84 -14.05
C VAL A 46 6.97 15.69 -14.87
N ARG A 47 7.46 14.47 -15.01
CA ARG A 47 8.56 14.10 -15.91
C ARG A 47 8.28 12.76 -16.56
N GLU A 48 9.00 12.46 -17.63
CA GLU A 48 9.01 11.11 -18.20
C GLU A 48 9.76 10.14 -17.27
N ALA A 49 9.25 8.91 -17.21
CA ALA A 49 9.90 7.82 -16.49
C ALA A 49 11.07 7.28 -17.30
N ILE A 50 12.16 6.89 -16.64
CA ILE A 50 13.29 6.22 -17.29
C ILE A 50 12.98 4.74 -17.54
N GLU A 51 13.73 4.08 -18.44
CA GLU A 51 13.50 2.66 -18.78
C GLU A 51 13.49 1.74 -17.56
N GLU A 52 14.33 2.01 -16.56
CA GLU A 52 14.41 1.19 -15.35
C GLU A 52 13.15 1.32 -14.48
N GLU A 53 12.60 2.52 -14.34
CA GLU A 53 11.35 2.79 -13.61
C GLU A 53 10.15 2.15 -14.31
N LEU A 54 10.11 2.21 -15.64
CA LEU A 54 9.08 1.54 -16.44
C LEU A 54 9.13 0.02 -16.25
N ARG A 55 10.32 -0.55 -16.05
CA ARG A 55 10.51 -1.98 -15.83
C ARG A 55 10.22 -2.42 -14.39
N SER A 56 10.58 -1.62 -13.38
CA SER A 56 10.31 -1.94 -11.97
C SER A 56 8.88 -1.65 -11.56
N GLY A 57 8.24 -0.66 -12.19
CA GLY A 57 6.95 -0.11 -11.76
C GLY A 57 7.07 0.83 -10.55
N GLU A 58 8.29 1.20 -10.16
CA GLU A 58 8.59 2.04 -9.01
C GLU A 58 9.42 3.25 -9.44
N VAL A 59 9.12 4.42 -8.86
CA VAL A 59 9.91 5.63 -9.07
C VAL A 59 11.24 5.52 -8.34
N GLN A 60 12.32 5.95 -8.97
CA GLN A 60 13.64 6.03 -8.35
C GLN A 60 13.87 7.42 -7.76
N ASP A 61 14.68 7.47 -6.70
CA ASP A 61 15.10 8.74 -6.12
C ASP A 61 15.94 9.53 -7.15
N MET A 62 15.71 10.84 -7.22
CA MET A 62 16.35 11.67 -8.24
C MET A 62 17.89 11.64 -8.12
N ASP A 63 18.42 11.54 -6.89
CA ASP A 63 19.86 11.42 -6.64
C ASP A 63 20.46 10.15 -7.27
N GLU A 64 19.71 9.05 -7.28
CA GLU A 64 20.14 7.78 -7.88
C GLU A 64 20.12 7.85 -9.42
N ILE A 65 19.16 8.58 -9.99
CA ILE A 65 19.06 8.82 -11.43
C ILE A 65 20.29 9.61 -11.93
N TYR A 66 20.61 10.74 -11.28
CA TYR A 66 21.75 11.56 -11.69
C TYR A 66 23.10 10.89 -11.47
N SER A 67 23.22 10.02 -10.46
CA SER A 67 24.46 9.27 -10.24
C SER A 67 24.75 8.24 -11.36
N LYS A 68 23.73 7.74 -12.06
CA LYS A 68 23.89 6.75 -13.14
C LYS A 68 24.22 7.37 -14.50
N GLU A 69 23.94 8.66 -14.71
CA GLU A 69 24.24 9.37 -15.97
C GLU A 69 25.68 9.90 -16.08
N ILE A 70 26.47 9.86 -14.99
CA ILE A 70 27.86 10.36 -14.94
C ILE A 70 28.90 9.21 -15.03
N HIS A 71 28.51 8.06 -15.58
CA HIS A 71 29.41 6.94 -15.94
C HIS A 71 29.09 6.42 -17.33
#